data_AF-A0A2I0T477-F1
#
_entry.id   AF-A0A2I0T477-F1
#
_cell.length_a   1.000
_cell.length_b   1.000
_cell.length_c   1.000
_cell.angle_alpha   90.00
_cell.angle_beta   90.00
_cell.angle_gamma   90.00
#
_symmetry.space_group_name_H-M   'P 1'
#
loop_
_entity.id
_entity.type
_entity.pdbx_description
1 polymer ?
#
loop_
_entity_poly.entity_id
_entity_poly.type
_entity_poly.pdbx_seq_one_letter_code
_entity_poly.pdbx_strand_id
1 'polypeptide(L)'
;MRDLAFASVVKRIPHQLFPSFAQIDASCSQWIEKVIGWLSRVFLQDGPSARSSPEASSTLKRWRCHVQRFFYRIYASMRIEELFSIIRDFPESKPAVEDLKFCLERTNQRQQLLSSLKSALEMRLLHPGGFFILVYVITP
;
A
#
# COMPACT_ATOMS: atom_id res chain seq x y z
N MET A 1 -2.77 -17.19 -18.62
CA MET A 1 -4.15 -16.79 -18.28
C MET A 1 -4.38 -16.61 -16.77
N ARG A 2 -3.95 -17.54 -15.89
CA ARG A 2 -4.15 -17.45 -14.42
C ARG A 2 -3.51 -16.20 -13.75
N ASP A 3 -2.33 -15.75 -14.18
CA ASP A 3 -1.68 -14.54 -13.64
C ASP A 3 -2.42 -13.21 -13.95
N LEU A 4 -3.04 -13.09 -15.13
CA LEU A 4 -3.79 -11.89 -15.52
C LEU A 4 -5.15 -11.80 -14.79
N ALA A 5 -5.78 -12.96 -14.56
CA ALA A 5 -6.99 -13.05 -13.74
C ALA A 5 -6.68 -12.70 -12.28
N PHE A 6 -5.57 -13.22 -11.73
CA PHE A 6 -5.06 -12.84 -10.41
C PHE A 6 -4.85 -11.31 -10.30
N ALA A 7 -4.15 -10.70 -11.26
CA ALA A 7 -3.88 -9.26 -11.23
C ALA A 7 -5.16 -8.41 -11.32
N SER A 8 -6.14 -8.84 -12.11
CA SER A 8 -7.41 -8.11 -12.28
C SER A 8 -8.30 -8.22 -11.04
N VAL A 9 -8.30 -9.39 -10.37
CA VAL A 9 -9.07 -9.62 -9.15
C VAL A 9 -8.45 -8.90 -7.96
N VAL A 10 -7.14 -9.00 -7.78
CA VAL A 10 -6.42 -8.35 -6.68
C VAL A 10 -6.57 -6.81 -6.76
N LYS A 11 -6.59 -6.25 -7.98
CA LYS A 11 -6.91 -4.83 -8.21
C LYS A 11 -8.34 -4.42 -7.87
N ARG A 12 -9.28 -5.37 -7.84
CA ARG A 12 -10.70 -5.13 -7.53
C ARG A 12 -11.00 -5.19 -6.03
N ILE A 13 -10.04 -5.59 -5.19
CA ILE A 13 -10.26 -5.65 -3.74
C ILE A 13 -10.40 -4.20 -3.23
N PRO A 14 -11.54 -3.86 -2.60
CA PRO A 14 -11.83 -2.49 -2.19
C PRO A 14 -10.74 -1.94 -1.25
N HIS A 15 -10.31 -0.69 -1.49
CA HIS A 15 -9.45 0.07 -0.58
C HIS A 15 -10.04 0.19 0.84
N GLN A 16 -11.34 -0.06 1.01
CA GLN A 16 -12.06 -0.01 2.29
C GLN A 16 -11.79 -1.22 3.21
N LEU A 17 -11.10 -2.27 2.74
CA LEU A 17 -10.71 -3.42 3.56
C LEU A 17 -9.37 -3.22 4.28
N PHE A 18 -8.73 -2.07 4.12
CA PHE A 18 -7.49 -1.76 4.84
C PHE A 18 -7.82 -1.32 6.27
N PRO A 19 -7.27 -2.00 7.29
CA PRO A 19 -7.53 -1.63 8.68
C PRO A 19 -6.93 -0.28 9.02
N SER A 20 -7.62 0.42 9.91
CA SER A 20 -7.26 1.73 10.45
C SER A 20 -5.93 1.67 11.24
N PHE A 21 -4.85 1.94 10.52
CA PHE A 21 -3.71 2.81 10.83
C PHE A 21 -2.79 2.59 12.06
N ALA A 22 -2.91 1.50 12.84
CA ALA A 22 -2.00 1.29 13.98
C ALA A 22 -0.92 0.20 13.82
N GLN A 23 -1.08 -0.81 12.95
CA GLN A 23 -0.10 -1.91 12.80
C GLN A 23 -0.21 -2.59 11.43
N ILE A 24 0.73 -2.30 10.53
CA ILE A 24 0.75 -2.89 9.20
C ILE A 24 1.03 -4.39 9.22
N ASP A 25 1.87 -4.89 10.12
CA ASP A 25 2.44 -6.25 10.01
C ASP A 25 1.40 -7.36 10.26
N ALA A 26 0.68 -7.28 11.40
CA ALA A 26 -0.36 -8.25 11.75
C ALA A 26 -1.55 -8.19 10.77
N SER A 27 -1.95 -6.98 10.39
CA SER A 27 -3.05 -6.72 9.46
C SER A 27 -2.76 -7.22 8.04
N CYS A 28 -1.54 -6.98 7.56
CA CYS A 28 -1.07 -7.43 6.25
C CYS A 28 -1.12 -8.95 6.16
N SER A 29 -0.54 -9.64 7.14
CA SER A 29 -0.51 -11.11 7.18
C SER A 29 -1.92 -11.70 7.18
N GLN A 30 -2.82 -11.19 8.01
CA GLN A 30 -4.20 -11.68 8.10
C GLN A 30 -4.97 -11.45 6.79
N TRP A 31 -4.78 -10.29 6.15
CA TRP A 31 -5.42 -9.98 4.87
C TRP A 31 -4.88 -10.86 3.75
N ILE A 32 -3.55 -11.04 3.66
CA ILE A 32 -2.92 -11.93 2.67
C ILE A 32 -3.47 -13.34 2.80
N GLU A 33 -3.57 -13.90 4.01
CA GLU A 33 -4.09 -15.24 4.22
C GLU A 33 -5.56 -15.39 3.76
N LYS A 34 -6.40 -14.37 4.00
CA LYS A 34 -7.79 -14.37 3.50
C LYS A 34 -7.83 -14.38 1.97
N VAL A 35 -7.03 -13.53 1.32
CA VAL A 35 -6.97 -13.43 -0.14
C VAL A 35 -6.43 -14.72 -0.75
N ILE A 36 -5.37 -15.30 -0.18
CA ILE A 36 -4.77 -16.54 -0.66
C ILE A 36 -5.69 -17.74 -0.43
N GLY A 37 -6.39 -17.79 0.71
CA GLY A 37 -7.41 -18.80 0.98
C GLY A 37 -8.61 -18.70 0.04
N TRP A 38 -8.99 -17.50 -0.37
CA TRP A 38 -10.00 -17.30 -1.42
C TRP A 38 -9.48 -17.73 -2.80
N LEU A 39 -8.25 -17.34 -3.17
CA LEU A 39 -7.62 -17.72 -4.44
C LEU A 39 -7.47 -19.25 -4.57
N SER A 40 -7.04 -19.90 -3.48
CA SER A 40 -6.97 -21.37 -3.42
C SER A 40 -8.33 -22.00 -3.72
N ARG A 41 -9.41 -21.49 -3.10
CA ARG A 41 -10.76 -22.00 -3.34
C ARG A 41 -11.25 -21.77 -4.77
N VAL A 42 -10.91 -20.65 -5.41
CA VAL A 42 -11.38 -20.34 -6.77
C VAL A 42 -10.57 -21.07 -7.84
N PHE A 43 -9.26 -21.21 -7.66
CA PHE A 43 -8.34 -21.70 -8.70
C PHE A 43 -7.83 -23.14 -8.51
N LEU A 44 -7.89 -23.70 -7.30
CA LEU A 44 -7.49 -25.09 -7.00
C LEU A 44 -8.69 -26.01 -6.77
N GLN A 45 -9.85 -25.66 -7.32
CA GLN A 45 -11.09 -26.43 -7.25
C GLN A 45 -11.03 -27.77 -8.02
N ASP A 46 -9.97 -28.04 -8.77
CA ASP A 46 -9.81 -29.23 -9.62
C ASP A 46 -9.48 -30.50 -8.80
N GLY A 47 -10.52 -31.16 -8.28
CA GLY A 47 -10.54 -32.59 -7.95
C GLY A 47 -9.81 -33.05 -6.66
N PRO A 48 -10.24 -34.18 -6.05
CA PRO A 48 -9.69 -34.72 -4.80
C PRO A 48 -8.20 -35.12 -4.87
N SER A 49 -7.58 -35.18 -6.06
CA SER A 49 -6.19 -35.63 -6.25
C SER A 49 -5.15 -34.51 -6.38
N ALA A 50 -5.55 -33.24 -6.58
CA ALA A 50 -4.61 -32.13 -6.83
C ALA A 50 -4.17 -31.38 -5.54
N ARG A 51 -4.80 -31.68 -4.39
CA ARG A 51 -4.65 -30.90 -3.15
C ARG A 51 -3.29 -31.03 -2.45
N SER A 52 -2.47 -31.99 -2.88
CA SER A 52 -1.16 -32.28 -2.30
C SER A 52 -0.04 -32.37 -3.36
N SER A 53 -0.23 -31.77 -4.54
CA SER A 53 0.86 -31.67 -5.52
C SER A 53 1.87 -30.60 -5.08
N PRO A 54 3.19 -30.87 -5.16
CA PRO A 54 4.23 -29.87 -4.90
C PRO A 54 4.09 -28.62 -5.80
N GLU A 55 3.48 -28.74 -6.98
CA GLU A 55 3.24 -27.63 -7.92
C GLU A 55 2.16 -26.65 -7.43
N ALA A 56 1.14 -27.14 -6.72
CA ALA A 56 0.14 -26.28 -6.11
C ALA A 56 0.77 -25.45 -4.99
N SER A 57 1.70 -26.04 -4.22
CA SER A 57 2.41 -25.35 -3.15
C SER A 57 3.33 -24.24 -3.66
N SER A 58 4.03 -24.46 -4.78
CA SER A 58 4.92 -23.46 -5.38
C SER A 58 4.13 -22.29 -5.99
N THR A 59 2.98 -22.59 -6.59
CA THR A 59 2.04 -21.59 -7.12
C THR A 59 1.47 -20.71 -6.01
N LEU A 60 1.03 -21.28 -4.89
CA LEU A 60 0.55 -20.54 -3.73
C LEU A 60 1.62 -19.64 -3.11
N LYS A 61 2.88 -20.09 -3.06
CA LYS A 61 4.01 -19.26 -2.62
C LYS A 61 4.21 -18.05 -3.54
N ARG A 62 4.14 -18.26 -4.86
CA ARG A 62 4.25 -17.17 -5.86
C ARG A 62 3.11 -16.17 -5.72
N TRP A 63 1.87 -16.65 -5.54
CA TRP A 63 0.72 -15.78 -5.29
C TRP A 63 0.87 -14.99 -4.00
N ARG A 64 1.32 -15.61 -2.89
CA ARG A 64 1.61 -14.90 -1.64
C ARG A 64 2.58 -13.75 -1.86
N CYS A 65 3.70 -14.00 -2.53
CA CYS A 65 4.69 -12.97 -2.83
C CYS A 65 4.10 -11.82 -3.67
N HIS A 66 3.28 -12.16 -4.69
CA HIS A 66 2.61 -11.15 -5.51
C HIS A 66 1.57 -10.33 -4.74
N VAL A 67 0.70 -10.99 -3.95
CA VAL A 67 -0.32 -10.31 -3.12
C VAL A 67 0.36 -9.40 -2.10
N GLN A 68 1.42 -9.87 -1.45
CA GLN A 68 2.18 -9.08 -0.48
C GLN A 68 2.81 -7.84 -1.11
N ARG A 69 3.45 -7.98 -2.27
CA ARG A 69 4.02 -6.84 -2.99
C ARG A 69 2.95 -5.86 -3.44
N PHE A 70 1.80 -6.36 -3.86
CA PHE A 70 0.66 -5.53 -4.22
C PHE A 70 0.12 -4.76 -3.02
N PHE A 71 -0.06 -5.42 -1.88
CA PHE A 71 -0.51 -4.81 -0.64
C PHE A 71 0.38 -3.64 -0.23
N TYR A 72 1.70 -3.86 -0.16
CA TYR A 72 2.64 -2.78 0.17
C TYR A 72 2.59 -1.62 -0.82
N ARG A 73 2.38 -1.90 -2.10
CA ARG A 73 2.28 -0.84 -3.11
C ARG A 73 1.04 0.03 -2.94
N ILE A 74 -0.11 -0.59 -2.67
CA ILE A 74 -1.36 0.14 -2.45
C ILE A 74 -1.29 0.91 -1.13
N TYR A 75 -0.78 0.28 -0.08
CA TYR A 75 -0.60 0.93 1.22
C TYR A 75 0.31 2.16 1.11
N ALA A 76 1.48 2.02 0.49
CA ALA A 76 2.39 3.14 0.28
C ALA A 76 1.72 4.27 -0.52
N SER A 77 0.98 3.97 -1.59
CA SER A 77 0.26 4.99 -2.36
C SER A 77 -0.75 5.76 -1.49
N MET A 78 -1.59 5.06 -0.70
CA MET A 78 -2.57 5.71 0.18
C MET A 78 -1.89 6.60 1.23
N ARG A 79 -0.81 6.10 1.84
CA ARG A 79 -0.03 6.87 2.81
C ARG A 79 0.69 8.07 2.21
N ILE A 80 1.10 8.00 0.95
CA ILE A 80 1.68 9.13 0.21
C ILE A 80 0.60 10.21 -0.02
N GLU A 81 -0.62 9.84 -0.40
CA GLU A 81 -1.73 10.79 -0.61
C GLU A 81 -2.14 11.50 0.69
N GLU A 82 -2.10 10.79 1.82
CA GLU A 82 -2.44 11.34 3.14
C GLU A 82 -1.21 11.87 3.91
N LEU A 83 -0.03 11.90 3.30
CA LEU A 83 1.25 12.14 3.98
C LEU A 83 1.28 13.48 4.71
N PHE A 84 0.60 14.50 4.19
CA PHE A 84 0.50 15.79 4.85
C PHE A 84 -0.31 15.77 6.14
N SER A 85 -1.41 15.00 6.17
CA SER A 85 -2.19 14.82 7.39
C SER A 85 -1.36 14.05 8.41
N ILE A 86 -0.66 13.00 7.96
CA ILE A 86 0.27 12.23 8.80
C ILE A 86 1.35 13.15 9.39
N ILE A 87 2.02 13.99 8.60
CA ILE A 87 3.07 14.90 9.08
C ILE A 87 2.50 15.94 10.07
N ARG A 88 1.31 16.49 9.80
CA ARG A 88 0.66 17.47 10.67
C ARG A 88 0.34 16.89 12.05
N ASP A 89 -0.05 15.62 12.10
CA ASP A 89 -0.48 14.93 13.32
C ASP A 89 0.72 14.26 14.04
N PHE A 90 1.96 14.69 13.75
CA PHE A 90 3.16 14.25 14.46
C PHE A 90 3.29 15.02 15.80
N PRO A 91 3.69 14.37 16.92
CA PRO A 91 4.31 13.04 17.08
C PRO A 91 3.37 11.83 17.14
N GLU A 92 2.06 12.02 17.27
CA GLU A 92 1.06 10.96 17.46
C GLU A 92 0.98 10.01 16.25
N SER A 93 1.31 10.52 15.05
CA SER A 93 1.36 9.78 13.79
C SER A 93 2.68 9.01 13.53
N LYS A 94 3.64 9.00 14.46
CA LYS A 94 4.92 8.29 14.31
C LYS A 94 4.82 6.85 13.74
N PRO A 95 3.93 5.95 14.20
CA PRO A 95 3.82 4.59 13.65
C PRO A 95 3.48 4.57 12.16
N ALA A 96 2.68 5.53 11.69
CA ALA A 96 2.33 5.66 10.27
C ALA A 96 3.53 6.00 9.38
N VAL A 97 4.44 6.84 9.89
CA VAL A 97 5.67 7.24 9.18
C VAL A 97 6.65 6.07 9.12
N GLU A 98 6.78 5.31 10.20
CA GLU A 98 7.62 4.12 10.26
C GLU A 98 7.13 3.02 9.31
N ASP A 99 5.81 2.76 9.28
CA ASP A 99 5.18 1.83 8.34
C ASP A 99 5.39 2.25 6.87
N LEU A 100 5.25 3.55 6.57
CA LEU A 100 5.48 4.07 5.23
C LEU A 100 6.96 3.89 4.83
N LYS A 101 7.90 4.19 5.71
CA LYS A 101 9.33 3.97 5.48
C LYS A 101 9.62 2.50 5.16
N PHE A 102 9.09 1.58 5.96
CA PHE A 102 9.24 0.14 5.72
C PHE A 102 8.68 -0.27 4.35
N CYS A 103 7.49 0.22 3.98
CA CYS A 103 6.90 -0.06 2.68
C CYS A 103 7.75 0.48 1.51
N LEU A 104 8.34 1.67 1.66
CA LEU A 104 9.18 2.29 0.62
C LEU A 104 10.55 1.62 0.47
N GLU A 105 11.05 0.94 1.48
CA GLU A 105 12.26 0.11 1.36
C GLU A 105 11.98 -1.18 0.58
N ARG A 106 10.75 -1.68 0.66
CA ARG A 106 10.30 -2.91 -0.03
C ARG A 106 9.66 -2.64 -1.40
N THR A 107 9.34 -1.39 -1.72
CA THR A 107 8.70 -0.96 -2.97
C THR A 107 9.55 0.08 -3.70
N ASN A 108 9.51 0.10 -5.03
CA ASN A 108 10.21 1.13 -5.84
C ASN A 108 9.42 2.46 -5.93
N GLN A 109 8.69 2.85 -4.88
CA GLN A 109 7.77 4.01 -4.91
C GLN A 109 8.35 5.31 -4.34
N ARG A 110 9.65 5.36 -4.00
CA ARG A 110 10.30 6.60 -3.53
C ARG A 110 10.12 7.78 -4.47
N GLN A 111 10.22 7.56 -5.78
CA GLN A 111 10.01 8.61 -6.79
C GLN A 111 8.56 9.13 -6.80
N GLN A 112 7.59 8.22 -6.63
CA GLN A 112 6.17 8.59 -6.52
C GLN A 112 5.92 9.43 -5.26
N LEU A 113 6.53 9.06 -4.14
CA LEU A 113 6.47 9.85 -2.90
C LEU A 113 7.03 11.26 -3.11
N LEU A 114 8.23 11.38 -3.68
CA LEU A 114 8.87 12.68 -3.89
C LEU A 114 8.05 13.57 -4.82
N SER A 115 7.53 13.02 -5.92
CA SER A 115 6.68 13.74 -6.87
C SER A 115 5.37 14.21 -6.22
N SER A 116 4.71 13.33 -5.47
CA SER A 116 3.46 13.67 -4.79
C SER A 116 3.66 14.73 -3.69
N LEU A 117 4.72 14.60 -2.89
CA LEU A 117 5.10 15.61 -1.90
C LEU A 117 5.38 16.97 -2.56
N LYS A 118 6.18 16.97 -3.64
CA LYS A 118 6.50 18.20 -4.37
C LYS A 118 5.24 18.87 -4.89
N SER A 119 4.35 18.11 -5.55
CA SER A 119 3.10 18.64 -6.09
C SER A 119 2.18 19.19 -4.99
N ALA A 120 2.06 18.50 -3.86
CA ALA A 120 1.21 18.96 -2.77
C ALA A 120 1.83 20.12 -1.96
N LEU A 121 3.16 20.23 -1.89
CA LEU A 121 3.85 21.44 -1.42
C LEU A 121 3.60 22.61 -2.37
N GLU A 122 3.79 22.41 -3.68
CA GLU A 122 3.49 23.39 -4.70
C GLU A 122 2.05 23.87 -4.59
N MET A 123 1.05 22.98 -4.53
CA MET A 123 -0.35 23.39 -4.37
C MET A 123 -0.61 24.19 -3.09
N ARG A 124 0.01 23.83 -1.97
CA ARG A 124 -0.16 24.56 -0.70
C ARG A 124 0.62 25.88 -0.66
N LEU A 125 1.70 26.00 -1.42
CA LEU A 125 2.53 27.22 -1.57
C LEU A 125 2.03 28.15 -2.70
N LEU A 126 1.27 27.63 -3.67
CA LEU A 126 0.79 28.34 -4.86
C LEU A 126 -0.60 28.97 -4.69
N HIS A 127 -1.23 28.86 -3.50
CA HIS A 127 -2.41 29.67 -3.24
C HIS A 127 -2.00 31.14 -3.17
N PRO A 128 -2.60 32.04 -3.98
CA PRO A 128 -2.21 33.45 -4.08
C PRO A 128 -2.43 34.28 -2.80
N GLY A 129 -2.81 33.66 -1.68
CA GLY A 129 -2.86 34.29 -0.34
C GLY A 129 -1.79 33.81 0.65
N GLY A 130 -1.10 32.69 0.39
CA GLY A 130 -0.08 32.14 1.31
C GLY A 130 1.32 32.76 1.12
N PHE A 131 1.60 33.23 -0.09
CA PHE A 131 2.90 33.81 -0.44
C PHE A 131 3.19 35.09 0.36
N PHE A 132 2.18 35.92 0.63
CA PHE A 132 2.38 37.15 1.41
C PHE A 132 2.75 36.89 2.87
N ILE A 133 2.17 35.87 3.52
CA ILE A 133 2.38 35.61 4.94
C ILE A 133 3.75 34.96 5.19
N LEU A 134 4.19 34.05 4.32
CA LEU A 134 5.50 33.39 4.46
C LEU A 134 6.67 34.29 4.01
N VAL A 135 6.48 35.17 3.01
CA VAL A 135 7.50 36.16 2.63
C VAL A 135 7.70 37.22 3.73
N TYR A 136 6.64 37.64 4.43
CA TYR A 136 6.74 38.59 5.56
C TYR A 136 7.41 38.00 6.81
N VAL A 137 7.35 36.68 7.00
CA VAL A 137 7.93 36.01 8.17
C VAL A 137 9.39 35.59 7.94
N ILE A 138 9.83 35.45 6.68
CA ILE A 138 11.17 34.94 6.34
C ILE A 138 12.10 36.02 5.77
N THR A 139 11.61 37.22 5.45
CA THR A 139 12.47 38.35 5.03
C THR A 139 12.64 39.34 6.20
N PRO A 140 13.87 39.73 6.59
CA PRO A 140 14.09 40.75 7.63
C PRO A 140 13.57 42.14 7.23
#